data_AF-A0A6V7IE37-F1
#
_entry.id   AF-A0A6V7IE37-F1
#
_cell.length_a   1.000
_cell.length_b   1.000
_cell.length_c   1.000
_cell.angle_alpha   90.00
_cell.angle_beta   90.00
_cell.angle_gamma   90.00
#
_symmetry.space_group_name_H-M   'P 1'
#
loop_
_entity.id
_entity.type
_entity.pdbx_description
1 polymer ?
#
loop_
_entity_poly.entity_id
_entity_poly.type
_entity_poly.pdbx_seq_one_letter_code
_entity_poly.pdbx_strand_id
1 'polypeptide(L)' 'TITKEEDLLEFATLNCFCQFDLFGIECSYYQLDDATDMPSDSQRIDRIKCISEERGINKILMSHDIHTKHRL' A
#
# COMPACT_ATOMS: atom_id res chain seq x y z
N THR A 1 5.65 -5.17 -1.76
CA THR A 1 4.44 -4.91 -0.94
C THR A 1 3.96 -6.20 -0.33
N ILE A 2 3.57 -6.22 0.95
CA ILE A 2 2.94 -7.41 1.56
C ILE A 2 1.61 -7.65 0.85
N THR A 3 1.43 -8.79 0.19
CA THR A 3 0.27 -9.04 -0.68
C THR A 3 -0.90 -9.67 0.05
N LYS A 4 -0.64 -10.51 1.05
CA LYS A 4 -1.66 -11.17 1.87
C LYS A 4 -2.14 -10.28 2.99
N GLU A 5 -3.42 -10.41 3.34
CA GLU A 5 -4.03 -9.63 4.40
C GLU A 5 -3.55 -10.09 5.78
N GLU A 6 -3.40 -11.40 6.00
CA GLU A 6 -2.92 -11.93 7.29
C GLU A 6 -1.51 -11.41 7.64
N ASP A 7 -0.59 -11.42 6.67
CA ASP A 7 0.78 -10.93 6.84
C ASP A 7 0.80 -9.41 7.09
N LEU A 8 -0.14 -8.68 6.47
CA LEU A 8 -0.26 -7.23 6.63
C LEU A 8 -0.74 -6.86 8.03
N LEU A 9 -1.70 -7.62 8.56
CA LEU A 9 -2.21 -7.46 9.92
C LEU A 9 -1.16 -7.85 10.96
N GLU A 10 -0.42 -8.94 10.74
CA GLU A 10 0.71 -9.31 11.59
C GLU A 10 1.76 -8.20 11.62
N PHE A 11 2.16 -7.69 10.44
CA PHE A 11 3.08 -6.56 10.35
C PHE A 11 2.55 -5.31 11.05
N ALA A 12 1.24 -5.05 10.98
CA ALA A 12 0.62 -3.92 11.65
C ALA A 12 0.69 -4.00 13.19
N THR A 13 0.93 -5.17 13.78
CA THR A 13 1.18 -5.31 15.22
C THR A 13 2.55 -4.79 15.64
N LEU A 14 3.52 -4.77 14.71
CA LEU A 14 4.80 -4.11 14.89
C LEU A 14 4.48 -2.61 14.96
N ASN A 15 4.76 -1.99 16.11
CA ASN A 15 4.34 -0.64 16.50
C ASN A 15 4.97 0.51 15.67
N CYS A 16 5.16 0.29 14.36
CA CYS A 16 5.76 1.15 13.35
C CYS A 16 4.71 1.83 12.47
N PHE A 17 5.15 2.80 11.67
CA PHE A 17 4.30 3.44 10.67
C PHE A 17 4.15 2.55 9.44
N CYS A 18 2.91 2.34 8.99
CA CYS A 18 2.61 1.67 7.73
C CYS A 18 2.44 2.73 6.65
N GLN A 19 3.33 2.74 5.66
CA GLN A 19 3.33 3.72 4.59
C GLN A 19 2.75 3.11 3.31
N PHE A 20 1.80 3.84 2.71
CA PHE A 20 1.22 3.56 1.40
C PHE A 20 1.63 4.71 0.47
N ASP A 21 2.77 4.57 -0.18
CA ASP A 21 3.45 5.65 -0.90
C ASP A 21 3.27 5.64 -2.41
N LEU A 22 2.52 4.69 -2.97
CA LEU A 22 2.31 4.59 -4.42
C LEU A 22 0.86 4.88 -4.80
N PHE A 23 0.18 5.80 -4.10
CA PHE A 23 -1.13 6.28 -4.56
C PHE A 23 -1.01 6.97 -5.92
N GLY A 24 -2.01 6.77 -6.78
CA GLY A 24 -2.03 7.23 -8.18
C GLY A 24 -1.36 6.28 -9.17
N ILE A 25 -0.51 5.36 -8.67
CA ILE A 25 0.21 4.40 -9.52
C ILE A 25 -0.67 3.18 -9.81
N GLU A 26 -1.41 3.25 -10.90
CA GLU A 26 -2.23 2.16 -11.42
C GLU A 26 -1.79 1.76 -12.84
N CYS A 27 -1.21 0.57 -12.99
CA CYS A 27 -0.77 0.08 -14.30
C CYS A 27 -1.00 -1.42 -14.45
N SER A 28 -1.44 -1.84 -15.65
CA SER A 28 -1.66 -3.25 -15.97
C SER A 28 -0.37 -4.06 -16.11
N TYR A 29 0.78 -3.40 -16.31
CA TYR A 29 2.08 -4.07 -16.40
C TYR A 29 3.12 -3.30 -15.60
N TYR A 30 3.54 -3.87 -14.47
CA TYR A 30 4.52 -3.27 -13.58
C TYR A 30 5.92 -3.82 -13.85
N GLN A 31 6.71 -3.09 -14.64
CA GLN A 31 8.03 -3.50 -15.12
C GLN A 31 9.07 -3.88 -14.04
N LEU A 32 8.84 -3.48 -12.78
CA LEU A 32 9.76 -3.78 -11.68
C LEU A 32 9.41 -5.10 -10.96
N ASP A 33 8.22 -5.64 -11.20
CA ASP A 33 7.77 -6.94 -10.70
C ASP A 33 6.70 -7.53 -11.63
N ASP A 34 7.14 -8.38 -12.56
CA ASP A 34 6.27 -9.02 -13.55
C ASP A 34 5.32 -10.07 -12.95
N ALA A 35 5.54 -10.49 -11.70
CA ALA A 35 4.75 -11.52 -11.04
C ALA A 35 3.60 -10.94 -10.20
N THR A 36 3.62 -9.63 -9.92
CA THR A 36 2.65 -8.99 -9.04
C THR A 36 1.92 -7.86 -9.77
N ASP A 37 0.60 -7.96 -9.82
CA ASP A 37 -0.24 -6.87 -10.30
C ASP A 37 -0.15 -5.66 -9.36
N MET A 38 -0.02 -4.46 -9.93
CA MET A 38 -0.04 -3.22 -9.16
C MET A 38 -1.44 -2.99 -8.58
N PRO A 39 -1.59 -2.85 -7.25
CA PRO A 39 -2.89 -2.58 -6.66
C PRO A 39 -3.41 -1.19 -7.04
N SER A 40 -4.70 -1.10 -7.35
CA SER A 40 -5.39 0.18 -7.53
C SER A 40 -5.48 0.97 -6.22
N ASP A 41 -5.79 2.26 -6.32
CA ASP A 41 -6.03 3.12 -5.16
C ASP A 41 -7.20 2.62 -4.32
N SER A 42 -8.25 2.08 -4.95
CA SER A 42 -9.35 1.46 -4.21
C SER A 42 -8.89 0.27 -3.37
N GLN A 43 -8.07 -0.62 -3.95
CA GLN A 43 -7.50 -1.76 -3.23
C GLN A 43 -6.53 -1.33 -2.11
N ARG A 44 -5.81 -0.23 -2.30
CA ARG A 44 -4.99 0.38 -1.24
C ARG A 44 -5.84 0.90 -0.09
N ILE A 45 -6.95 1.59 -0.40
CA ILE A 45 -7.90 2.07 0.60
C ILE A 45 -8.53 0.89 1.38
N ASP A 46 -8.89 -0.20 0.71
CA ASP A 46 -9.41 -1.40 1.39
C ASP A 46 -8.39 -1.97 2.38
N ARG A 47 -7.10 -2.01 2.01
CA ARG A 47 -6.01 -2.41 2.91
C ARG A 47 -5.83 -1.44 4.09
N ILE A 48 -5.89 -0.13 3.84
CA ILE A 48 -5.82 0.89 4.89
C ILE A 48 -6.98 0.72 5.87
N LYS A 49 -8.19 0.46 5.36
CA LYS A 49 -9.37 0.22 6.18
C LYS A 49 -9.16 -0.98 7.10
N CYS A 50 -8.73 -2.12 6.56
CA CYS A 50 -8.43 -3.32 7.33
C CYS A 50 -7.44 -3.05 8.49
N ILE A 51 -6.32 -2.38 8.22
CA ILE A 51 -5.35 -2.00 9.28
C ILE A 51 -5.98 -1.01 10.28
N SER A 52 -6.78 -0.06 9.80
CA SER A 52 -7.37 0.98 10.64
C SER A 52 -8.39 0.41 11.64
N GLU A 53 -9.10 -0.66 11.26
CA GLU A 53 -10.06 -1.37 12.13
C GLU A 53 -9.33 -2.09 13.27
N GLU A 54 -8.13 -2.62 13.03
CA GLU A 54 -7.34 -3.34 14.04
C GLU A 54 -6.51 -2.44 14.98
N ARG A 55 -5.90 -1.36 14.47
CA ARG A 55 -4.97 -0.52 15.27
C ARG A 55 -5.20 0.98 15.23
N GLY A 56 -6.24 1.45 14.55
CA GLY A 56 -6.52 2.86 14.34
C GLY A 56 -5.63 3.52 13.27
N ILE A 57 -5.95 4.77 12.92
CA ILE A 57 -5.38 5.46 11.76
C ILE A 57 -4.05 6.19 12.04
N ASN A 58 -3.69 6.40 13.31
CA ASN A 58 -2.58 7.29 13.72
C ASN A 58 -1.19 6.87 13.22
N LYS A 59 -1.03 5.65 12.73
CA LYS A 59 0.24 5.10 12.21
C LYS A 59 0.15 4.70 10.74
N ILE A 60 -0.75 5.32 9.99
CA ILE A 60 -0.88 5.11 8.55
C ILE A 60 -0.41 6.38 7.85
N LEU A 61 0.51 6.23 6.90
CA LEU A 61 1.03 7.32 6.08
C LEU A 61 0.62 7.08 4.62
N MET A 62 0.35 8.16 3.89
CA MET A 62 0.05 8.11 2.45
C MET A 62 0.95 9.08 1.69
N SER A 63 1.38 8.68 0.49
CA SER A 63 2.16 9.51 -0.44
C SER A 63 2.03 8.95 -1.86
N HIS A 64 2.73 9.59 -2.81
CA HIS A 64 2.73 9.25 -4.24
C HIS A 64 4.09 8.72 -4.74
N ASP A 65 5.16 8.85 -3.93
CA ASP A 65 6.53 8.43 -4.27
C ASP A 65 6.96 8.89 -5.67
N ILE A 66 6.80 10.18 -5.95
CA ILE A 66 7.14 10.76 -7.26
C ILE A 66 8.66 10.70 -7.45
N HIS A 67 9.12 9.78 -8.29
CA HIS A 67 10.54 9.58 -8.61
C HIS A 67 10.83 9.51 -10.11
N THR A 68 9.81 9.59 -10.98
CA THR A 68 9.97 9.71 -12.44
C THR A 68 9.05 10.80 -13.00
N LYS A 69 9.32 11.24 -14.24
CA LYS A 69 8.51 12.29 -14.90
C LYS A 69 7.09 11.85 -15.27
N HIS A 70 6.78 10.57 -15.23
CA HIS A 70 5.56 9.98 -15.81
C HIS A 70 4.70 9.21 -14.81
N ARG A 71 5.12 9.15 -13.53
CA ARG A 71 4.42 8.47 -12.43
C ARG A 71 3.78 9.51 -11.51
N LEU A 72 2.52 9.31 -11.11
CA LEU A 72 1.69 10.25 -10.35
C LEU A 72 0.75 9.48 -9.41
#